data_AF-A0A3A5L323-F1
#
_entry.id   AF-A0A3A5L323-F1
#
_cell.length_a   1.000
_cell.length_b   1.000
_cell.length_c   1.000
_cell.angle_alpha   90.00
_cell.angle_beta   90.00
_cell.angle_gamma   90.00
#
_symmetry.space_group_name_H-M   'P 1'
#
loop_
_entity.id
_entity.type
_entity.pdbx_description
1 polymer ?
#
loop_
_entity_poly.entity_id
_entity_poly.type
_entity_poly.pdbx_seq_one_letter_code
_entity_poly.pdbx_strand_id
1 'polypeptide(L)' 'METLYQILGLIGAGLIIWYLFRTVKGRPDLFTSENFSKSFATMGLLALVLIAFVAFLVFMVRST' A
#
# COMPACT_ATOMS: atom_id res chain seq x y z
N MET A 1 -32.49 -2.34 -4.25
CA MET A 1 -31.21 -3.03 -3.97
C MET A 1 -30.01 -2.14 -4.29
N GLU A 2 -29.95 -1.47 -5.45
CA GLU A 2 -28.88 -0.51 -5.83
C GLU A 2 -28.65 0.66 -4.84
N THR A 3 -29.72 1.32 -4.40
CA THR A 3 -29.64 2.51 -3.54
C THR A 3 -29.09 2.23 -2.14
N LEU A 4 -29.39 1.05 -1.56
CA LEU A 4 -28.86 0.63 -0.26
C LEU A 4 -27.33 0.42 -0.33
N TYR A 5 -26.83 -0.19 -1.40
CA TYR A 5 -25.39 -0.36 -1.60
C TYR A 5 -24.67 0.97 -1.83
N GLN A 6 -25.27 1.91 -2.56
CA GLN A 6 -24.71 3.26 -2.72
C GLN A 6 -24.64 4.01 -1.39
N ILE A 7 -25.68 3.94 -0.56
CA ILE A 7 -25.71 4.58 0.76
C ILE A 7 -24.66 3.93 1.68
N LEU A 8 -24.59 2.60 1.73
CA LEU A 8 -23.59 1.88 2.50
C LEU A 8 -22.17 2.18 2.00
N GLY A 9 -21.98 2.30 0.68
CA GLY A 9 -20.71 2.71 0.07
C GLY A 9 -20.30 4.13 0.47
N LEU A 10 -21.25 5.07 0.50
CA LEU A 10 -21.01 6.45 0.92
C LEU A 10 -20.65 6.53 2.42
N ILE A 11 -21.39 5.80 3.26
CA ILE A 11 -21.11 5.71 4.71
C ILE A 11 -19.76 5.04 4.95
N GLY A 12 -19.46 3.95 4.23
CA GLY A 12 -18.18 3.27 4.30
C GLY A 12 -17.02 4.16 3.89
N ALA A 13 -17.16 4.90 2.78
CA ALA A 13 -16.17 5.88 2.35
C ALA A 13 -15.96 6.98 3.40
N GLY A 14 -17.05 7.50 3.98
CA GLY A 14 -16.99 8.49 5.06
C GLY A 14 -16.27 7.97 6.31
N LEU A 15 -16.55 6.73 6.72
CA LEU A 15 -15.88 6.07 7.85
C LEU A 15 -14.40 5.83 7.57
N ILE A 16 -14.02 5.43 6.35
CA ILE A 16 -12.62 5.26 5.95
C ILE A 16 -11.90 6.60 6.07
N ILE A 17 -12.43 7.67 5.49
CA ILE A 17 -11.82 9.00 5.55
C ILE A 17 -11.70 9.48 7.00
N TRP A 18 -12.73 9.30 7.81
CA TRP A 18 -12.73 9.68 9.23
C TRP A 18 -11.68 8.90 10.02
N TYR A 19 -11.60 7.57 9.83
CA TYR A 19 -10.62 6.72 10.47
C TYR A 19 -9.19 7.08 10.06
N LEU A 20 -8.97 7.39 8.78
CA LEU A 20 -7.68 7.80 8.24
C LEU A 20 -7.26 9.15 8.83
N PHE A 21 -8.16 10.12 8.88
CA PHE A 21 -7.93 11.41 9.53
C PHE A 21 -7.60 11.27 11.03
N ARG A 22 -8.36 10.43 11.75
CA ARG A 22 -8.12 10.12 13.18
C ARG A 22 -6.74 9.48 13.39
N THR A 23 -6.36 8.55 12.52
CA THR A 23 -5.09 7.81 12.60
C THR A 23 -3.89 8.72 12.33
N VAL A 24 -3.97 9.55 11.28
CA VAL A 24 -2.93 10.52 10.94
C VAL A 24 -2.75 11.56 12.06
N LYS A 25 -3.84 12.08 12.64
CA LYS A 25 -3.76 13.00 13.78
C LYS A 25 -3.27 12.35 15.07
N GLY A 26 -3.57 11.08 15.30
CA GLY A 26 -3.19 10.37 16.52
C GLY A 26 -1.72 9.95 16.55
N ARG A 27 -1.08 9.80 15.39
CA ARG A 27 0.34 9.43 15.26
C ARG A 27 1.01 10.18 14.09
N PRO A 28 1.11 11.51 14.15
CA PRO A 28 1.68 12.30 13.06
C PRO A 28 3.13 11.94 12.76
N ASP A 29 3.89 11.47 13.76
CA ASP A 29 5.28 11.02 13.62
C ASP A 29 5.44 9.90 12.58
N LEU A 30 4.48 8.99 12.48
CA LEU A 30 4.51 7.89 11.50
C LEU A 30 4.35 8.38 10.06
N PHE A 31 3.71 9.53 9.86
CA PHE A 31 3.40 10.10 8.55
C PHE A 31 4.39 11.21 8.14
N THR A 32 5.53 11.30 8.79
CA THR A 32 6.61 12.25 8.42
C THR A 32 7.32 11.78 7.14
N SER A 33 7.82 12.73 6.35
CA SER A 33 8.55 12.45 5.11
C SER A 33 9.77 11.54 5.34
N GLU A 34 10.41 11.67 6.51
CA GLU A 34 11.56 10.85 6.89
C GLU A 34 11.16 9.37 7.08
N ASN A 35 10.08 9.09 7.81
CA ASN A 35 9.60 7.72 8.05
C ASN A 35 9.01 7.08 6.79
N PHE A 36 8.33 7.86 5.95
CA PHE A 36 7.90 7.40 4.62
C PHE A 36 9.08 7.04 3.72
N SER A 37 10.13 7.86 3.68
CA SER A 37 11.33 7.60 2.88
C SER A 37 12.07 6.33 3.34
N LYS A 38 12.25 6.14 4.66
CA LYS A 38 12.87 4.92 5.22
C LYS A 38 12.05 3.66 4.88
N SER A 39 10.73 3.74 5.00
CA SER A 39 9.83 2.63 4.68
C SER A 39 9.83 2.30 3.18
N PHE A 40 9.82 3.33 2.33
CA PHE A 40 9.87 3.18 0.87
C PHE A 40 11.22 2.62 0.40
N ALA A 41 12.34 3.05 0.98
CA ALA A 41 13.66 2.53 0.63
C ALA A 41 13.82 1.04 0.97
N THR A 42 13.36 0.62 2.15
CA THR A 42 13.43 -0.79 2.57
C THR A 42 12.50 -1.67 1.74
N MET A 43 11.22 -1.28 1.57
CA MET A 43 10.28 -2.03 0.74
C MET A 43 10.66 -2.01 -0.75
N GLY A 44 11.16 -0.90 -1.26
CA GLY A 44 11.62 -0.75 -2.64
C GLY A 44 12.83 -1.63 -2.94
N LEU A 45 13.81 -1.68 -2.04
CA LEU A 45 14.96 -2.58 -2.19
C LEU A 45 14.53 -4.05 -2.21
N LEU A 46 13.66 -4.45 -1.28
CA LEU A 46 13.11 -5.81 -1.25
C LEU A 46 12.36 -6.15 -2.55
N ALA A 47 11.56 -5.21 -3.07
CA ALA A 47 10.85 -5.39 -4.33
C ALA A 47 11.82 -5.55 -5.52
N LEU A 48 12.88 -4.75 -5.59
CA LEU A 48 13.90 -4.87 -6.64
C LEU A 48 14.61 -6.23 -6.60
N VAL A 49 14.96 -6.72 -5.41
CA VAL A 49 15.55 -8.05 -5.24
C VAL A 49 14.59 -9.13 -5.73
N LEU A 50 13.30 -9.03 -5.38
CA LEU A 50 12.29 -9.97 -5.83
C LEU A 50 12.13 -9.95 -7.36
N ILE A 51 12.10 -8.77 -7.98
CA ILE A 51 12.05 -8.63 -9.44
C ILE A 51 13.25 -9.30 -10.09
N ALA A 52 14.47 -9.07 -9.58
CA ALA A 52 15.68 -9.71 -10.08
C ALA A 52 15.60 -11.24 -9.97
N PHE A 53 15.09 -11.75 -8.84
CA PHE A 53 14.89 -13.17 -8.62
C PHE A 53 13.89 -13.79 -9.61
N VAL A 54 12.73 -13.15 -9.80
CA VAL A 54 11.72 -13.61 -10.77
C VAL A 54 12.27 -13.55 -12.20
N ALA A 55 12.97 -12.48 -12.57
CA ALA A 55 13.60 -12.36 -13.88
C ALA A 55 14.62 -13.48 -14.13
N PHE A 56 15.41 -13.85 -13.11
CA PHE A 56 16.34 -14.97 -13.18
C PHE A 56 15.62 -16.31 -13.39
N LEU A 57 14.54 -16.58 -12.66
CA LEU A 57 13.73 -17.79 -12.85
C LEU A 57 13.17 -17.87 -14.26
N VAL A 58 12.63 -16.77 -14.78
CA VAL A 58 12.10 -16.69 -16.16
C VAL A 58 13.21 -16.96 -17.19
N PHE A 59 14.40 -16.41 -16.97
CA PHE A 59 15.55 -16.66 -17.85
C PHE A 59 15.94 -18.14 -17.86
N MET A 60 16.05 -18.78 -16.70
CA MET A 60 16.42 -20.19 -16.56
C MET A 60 15.41 -21.13 -17.24
N VAL A 61 14.12 -20.85 -17.07
CA VAL A 61 13.03 -21.60 -17.74
C VAL A 61 13.07 -21.39 -19.25
N ARG A 62 13.39 -20.18 -19.72
CA ARG A 62 13.43 -19.88 -21.15
C ARG A 62 14.69 -20.40 -21.85
N SER A 63 15.78 -20.63 -21.10
CA SER A 63 17.04 -21.16 -21.63
C SER A 63 17.12 -22.69 -21.64
N THR A 64 16.09 -23.38 -21.12
CA THR A 64 15.93 -24.85 -21.19
C THR A 64 14.99 -25.18 -22.35
#